data_AF-A0A3D4WV44-F1
#
_entry.id   AF-A0A3D4WV44-F1
#
_cell.length_a   1.000
_cell.length_b   1.000
_cell.length_c   1.000
_cell.angle_alpha   90.00
_cell.angle_beta   90.00
_cell.angle_gamma   90.00
#
_symmetry.space_group_name_H-M   'P 1'
#
loop_
_entity.id
_entity.type
_entity.pdbx_description
1 polymer ?
#
loop_
_entity_poly.entity_id
_entity_poly.type
_entity_poly.pdbx_seq_one_letter_code
_entity_poly.pdbx_strand_id
1 'polypeptide(L)' 'MTDPIMVEELATDAEPAAVYKTYLANIEEALEHARAADTLGLGFRLESYVVSSGEDSAQGEFEFTLLSDMPARAESDD' A
#
# COMPACT_ATOMS: atom_id res chain seq x y z
N MET A 1 -11.00 13.21 -45.53
CA MET A 1 -10.17 13.56 -44.36
C MET A 1 -10.60 12.62 -43.27
N THR A 2 -9.80 11.60 -43.02
CA THR A 2 -10.05 10.63 -41.95
C THR A 2 -9.29 11.16 -40.76
N ASP A 3 -9.99 11.56 -39.70
CA ASP A 3 -9.34 11.88 -38.44
C ASP A 3 -8.60 10.62 -37.96
N PRO A 4 -7.30 10.68 -37.66
CA PRO A 4 -6.63 9.57 -37.02
C PRO A 4 -7.25 9.42 -35.63
N ILE A 5 -7.78 8.24 -35.34
CA ILE A 5 -8.11 7.83 -33.98
C ILE A 5 -6.80 7.96 -33.21
N MET A 6 -6.72 8.99 -32.36
CA MET A 6 -5.72 9.08 -31.31
C MET A 6 -5.96 7.86 -30.43
N VAL A 7 -5.15 6.83 -30.62
CA VAL A 7 -5.04 5.76 -29.64
C VAL A 7 -4.45 6.46 -28.42
N GLU A 8 -5.31 6.85 -27.49
CA GLU A 8 -4.88 7.17 -26.14
C GLU A 8 -4.22 5.89 -25.63
N GLU A 9 -2.90 5.88 -25.71
CA GLU A 9 -2.04 5.01 -24.93
C GLU A 9 -2.43 5.26 -23.48
N LEU A 10 -3.38 4.45 -22.99
CA LEU A 10 -3.65 4.31 -21.57
C LEU A 10 -2.41 3.65 -20.99
N ALA A 11 -1.36 4.46 -20.79
CA ALA A 11 -0.30 4.15 -19.87
C ALA A 11 -1.00 3.97 -18.51
N THR A 12 -1.32 2.71 -18.17
CA THR A 12 -1.78 2.35 -16.84
C THR A 12 -0.56 2.37 -15.92
N ASP A 13 -0.01 3.56 -15.73
CA ASP A 13 0.93 3.89 -14.65
C ASP A 13 0.11 4.17 -13.37
N ALA A 14 -1.00 3.44 -13.21
CA ALA A 14 -1.90 3.60 -12.08
C ALA A 14 -1.25 2.90 -10.90
N GLU A 15 -0.85 3.68 -9.90
CA GLU A 15 -0.46 3.18 -8.58
C GLU A 15 -1.43 2.08 -8.11
N PRO A 16 -0.93 0.96 -7.57
CA PRO A 16 -1.80 -0.13 -7.11
C PRO A 16 -2.89 0.39 -6.17
N ALA A 17 -4.13 -0.01 -6.43
CA ALA A 17 -5.27 0.48 -5.66
C ALA A 17 -5.28 -0.16 -4.27
N ALA A 18 -5.60 0.63 -3.24
CA ALA A 18 -5.84 0.08 -1.90
C ALA A 18 -7.14 -0.75 -1.91
N VAL A 19 -7.03 -2.02 -1.53
CA VAL A 19 -8.18 -2.96 -1.49
C VAL A 19 -8.66 -3.21 -0.06
N TYR A 20 -7.77 -3.07 0.92
CA TYR A 20 -8.07 -3.26 2.34
C TYR A 20 -7.11 -2.44 3.19
N LYS A 21 -7.61 -1.91 4.31
CA LYS A 21 -6.83 -1.14 5.28
C LYS A 21 -7.23 -1.55 6.69
N THR A 22 -6.24 -1.75 7.56
CA THR A 22 -6.45 -2.08 8.96
C THR A 22 -5.37 -1.48 9.86
N TYR A 23 -5.69 -1.34 11.13
CA TYR A 23 -4.77 -0.89 12.16
C TYR A 23 -4.43 -2.05 13.09
N LEU A 24 -3.15 -2.21 13.39
CA LEU A 24 -2.58 -3.35 14.10
C LEU A 24 -1.82 -2.86 15.33
N ALA A 25 -1.94 -3.61 16.42
CA ALA A 25 -1.42 -3.19 17.73
C ALA A 25 0.07 -3.49 17.91
N ASN A 26 0.63 -4.40 17.09
CA ASN A 26 2.02 -4.83 17.17
C ASN A 26 2.57 -5.23 15.78
N ILE A 27 3.89 -5.39 15.71
CA ILE A 27 4.59 -5.66 14.45
C ILE A 27 4.42 -7.13 14.01
N GLU A 28 4.21 -8.05 14.95
CA GLU A 28 3.98 -9.46 14.65
C GLU A 28 2.71 -9.65 13.81
N GLU A 29 1.62 -8.98 14.16
CA GLU A 29 0.39 -8.94 13.37
C GLU A 29 0.63 -8.39 11.96
N ALA A 30 1.41 -7.32 11.83
CA ALA A 30 1.74 -6.74 10.52
C ALA A 30 2.52 -7.73 9.63
N LEU A 31 3.42 -8.52 10.23
CA LEU A 31 4.17 -9.56 9.53
C LEU A 31 3.28 -10.72 9.08
N GLU A 32 2.29 -11.11 9.87
CA GLU A 32 1.30 -12.11 9.46
C GLU A 32 0.51 -11.66 8.24
N HIS A 33 0.06 -10.40 8.22
CA HIS A 33 -0.64 -9.82 7.07
C HIS A 33 0.26 -9.70 5.84
N ALA A 34 1.53 -9.29 6.02
CA ALA A 34 2.51 -9.21 4.93
C ALA A 34 2.77 -10.58 4.27
N ARG A 35 2.89 -11.65 5.07
CA ARG A 35 3.05 -13.03 4.56
C ARG A 35 1.82 -13.50 3.78
N ALA A 36 0.62 -13.16 4.26
CA ALA A 36 -0.62 -13.47 3.56
C ALA A 36 -0.69 -12.73 2.22
N ALA A 37 -0.33 -11.44 2.18
CA ALA A 37 -0.27 -10.65 0.96
C ALA A 37 0.72 -11.26 -0.07
N ASP A 38 1.92 -11.62 0.38
CA ASP A 38 2.95 -12.26 -0.46
C ASP A 38 2.47 -13.60 -1.03
N THR A 39 1.82 -14.43 -0.21
CA THR A 39 1.23 -15.72 -0.65
C THR A 39 0.17 -15.53 -1.74
N LEU A 40 -0.53 -14.39 -1.73
CA LEU A 40 -1.57 -14.05 -2.70
C LEU A 40 -1.04 -13.25 -3.90
N GLY A 41 0.25 -12.91 -3.93
CA GLY A 41 0.84 -12.06 -4.98
C GLY A 41 0.39 -10.60 -4.93
N LEU A 42 -0.06 -10.13 -3.77
CA LEU A 42 -0.55 -8.76 -3.56
C LEU A 42 0.55 -7.87 -2.95
N GLY A 43 0.51 -6.59 -3.28
CA GLY A 43 1.36 -5.59 -2.65
C GLY A 43 0.83 -5.14 -1.29
N PHE A 44 1.68 -4.50 -0.49
CA PHE A 44 1.24 -3.82 0.72
C PHE A 44 2.07 -2.58 1.02
N ARG A 45 1.52 -1.68 1.84
CA ARG A 45 2.22 -0.59 2.52
C ARG A 45 2.04 -0.74 4.02
N LEU A 46 3.11 -0.48 4.76
CA LEU A 46 3.12 -0.48 6.22
C LEU A 46 3.60 0.87 6.71
N GLU A 47 2.78 1.53 7.51
CA GLU A 47 3.09 2.79 8.16
C GLU A 47 3.00 2.59 9.67
N SER A 48 3.80 3.34 10.45
CA SER A 48 3.72 3.34 11.91
C SER A 48 3.45 4.74 12.43
N TYR A 49 2.63 4.83 13.47
CA TYR A 49 2.23 6.10 14.06
C TYR A 49 2.07 5.96 15.57
N VAL A 50 2.09 7.11 16.24
CA VAL A 50 1.83 7.21 17.68
C VAL A 50 0.42 7.71 17.87
N VAL A 51 -0.40 6.93 18.57
CA VAL A 51 -1.74 7.33 18.99
C VAL A 51 -1.67 7.86 20.42
N SER A 52 -2.17 9.07 20.62
CA SER A 52 -2.35 9.65 21.96
C SER A 52 -3.78 9.41 22.43
N SER A 53 -3.94 8.65 23.52
CA SER A 53 -5.25 8.35 24.11
C SER A 53 -5.67 9.31 25.24
N GLY A 54 -5.04 10.48 25.33
CA GLY A 54 -5.50 11.59 26.17
C GLY A 54 -5.11 11.59 27.65
N GLU A 55 -4.54 10.50 28.19
CA GLU A 55 -4.18 10.40 29.63
C GLU A 55 -2.83 9.69 29.87
N ASP A 56 -1.72 10.22 29.34
CA ASP A 56 -0.34 9.75 29.62
C ASP A 56 0.18 8.46 28.94
N SER A 57 -0.58 7.84 28.02
CA SER A 57 -0.07 6.73 27.20
C SER A 57 -0.09 7.06 25.71
N ALA A 58 1.12 7.22 25.15
CA ALA A 58 1.38 7.17 23.72
C ALA A 58 1.58 5.70 23.34
N GLN A 59 0.67 5.15 22.52
CA GLN A 59 0.79 3.79 22.01
C GLN A 59 1.24 3.83 20.55
N GLY A 60 2.22 2.99 20.20
CA GLY A 60 2.58 2.76 18.81
C GLY A 60 1.56 1.85 18.15
N GLU A 61 1.08 2.22 16.97
CA GLU A 61 0.21 1.41 16.14
C GLU A 61 0.77 1.35 14.70
N PHE A 62 0.31 0.35 13.96
CA PHE A 62 0.70 0.13 12.57
C PHE A 62 -0.52 0.21 11.66
N GLU A 63 -0.40 0.91 10.53
CA GLU A 63 -1.41 0.88 9.47
C GLU A 63 -0.90 -0.06 8.39
N PHE A 64 -1.67 -1.12 8.14
CA PHE A 64 -1.42 -2.03 7.04
C PHE A 64 -2.43 -1.74 5.92
N THR A 65 -1.93 -1.35 4.76
CA THR A 65 -2.73 -1.16 3.55
C THR A 65 -2.37 -2.26 2.54
N LEU A 66 -3.35 -3.11 2.22
CA LEU A 66 -3.25 -4.12 1.17
C LEU A 66 -3.54 -3.47 -0.19
N LEU A 67 -2.75 -3.81 -1.20
CA LEU A 67 -2.83 -3.27 -2.54
C LEU A 67 -3.30 -4.35 -3.53
N SER A 68 -3.95 -3.93 -4.62
CA SER A 68 -4.41 -4.84 -5.67
C SER A 68 -3.26 -5.57 -6.37
N ASP A 69 -2.09 -4.94 -6.43
CA ASP A 69 -0.90 -5.40 -7.14
C ASP A 69 0.37 -4.94 -6.41
N MET A 70 1.53 -5.49 -6.79
CA MET A 70 2.82 -5.07 -6.27
C MET A 70 3.15 -3.63 -6.71
N PRO A 71 3.49 -2.71 -5.79
CA PRO A 71 3.92 -1.37 -6.15
C PRO A 71 5.27 -1.41 -6.86
N ALA A 72 5.35 -0.75 -8.01
CA ALA A 72 6.61 -0.57 -8.73
C ALA A 72 7.48 0.44 -7.99
N ARG A 73 8.76 0.11 -7.82
CA ARG A 73 9.77 1.07 -7.37
C ARG A 73 10.48 1.60 -8.61
N ALA A 74 10.32 2.88 -8.92
CA ALA A 74 11.22 3.53 -9.87
C ALA A 74 12.63 3.52 -9.27
N GLU A 75 13.60 2.95 -10.00
CA GLU A 75 15.01 3.11 -9.64
C GLU A 75 15.36 4.58 -9.86
N SER A 76 15.72 5.29 -8.80
CA SER A 76 16.32 6.60 -8.93
C SER A 76 17.76 6.41 -9.42
N ASP A 77 18.08 6.89 -10.62
CA ASP A 77 19.48 7.07 -11.02
C ASP A 77 20.13 8.07 -10.03
N ASP A 78 21.12 7.59 -9.27
CA ASP A 78 21.97 8.37 -8.36
C ASP A 78 23.23 8.83 -9.11
#